data_AF-A0A934SEK1-F1
#
_entry.id   AF-A0A934SEK1-F1
#
_cell.length_a   1.000
_cell.length_b   1.000
_cell.length_c   1.000
_cell.angle_alpha   90.00
_cell.angle_beta   90.00
_cell.angle_gamma   90.00
#
_symmetry.space_group_name_H-M   'P 1'
#
loop_
_entity.id
_entity.type
_entity.pdbx_description
1 polymer ?
#
loop_
_entity_poly.entity_id
_entity_poly.type
_entity_poly.pdbx_seq_one_letter_code
_entity_poly.pdbx_strand_id
1 'polypeptide(L)'
;MIRPLILATAYLLSFSPIAHADSADLIDFLAGQGCAIGPSTRAAAITAGFTEEQIDGLAALAKPDPETIETGDWLVLPPSQCTIRVPVIDHALNLDDPDVALTFSDIDAHAADGDPGCFLDSDALRRGLRLSRGWDNDRATIEYIRLVGASLASGDMAFYGDSPLRTPVGFSLLRGDCAQIPQIKEIRNSHRVLIENFDHIIRENAKLLNCTEDAPPNSMKFDDIIAKLDGRPNTNAWLWMEGMMIVLAAGWYEGMTGTEKGIPRPPLCHYGDS
;
A
#
# COMPACT_ATOMS: atom_id res chain seq x y z
N MET A 1 -45.29 -63.02 22.89
CA MET A 1 -44.03 -62.62 22.22
C MET A 1 -44.08 -61.11 22.02
N ILE A 2 -43.34 -60.36 22.83
CA ILE A 2 -43.29 -58.89 22.79
C ILE A 2 -41.93 -58.52 22.20
N ARG A 3 -41.90 -57.92 21.00
CA ARG A 3 -40.68 -57.40 20.37
C ARG A 3 -40.41 -55.98 20.90
N PRO A 4 -39.18 -55.65 21.36
CA PRO A 4 -38.83 -54.28 21.69
C PRO A 4 -38.45 -53.51 20.42
N LEU A 5 -38.98 -52.30 20.30
CA LEU A 5 -38.69 -51.33 19.25
C LEU A 5 -37.41 -50.57 19.67
N ILE A 6 -36.32 -50.74 18.93
CA ILE A 6 -35.07 -50.00 19.13
C ILE A 6 -35.19 -48.67 18.38
N LEU A 7 -35.30 -47.56 19.11
CA LEU A 7 -35.13 -46.22 18.56
C LEU A 7 -33.63 -45.95 18.37
N ALA A 8 -33.19 -45.89 17.12
CA ALA A 8 -31.86 -45.40 16.76
C ALA A 8 -31.93 -43.87 16.60
N THR A 9 -31.34 -43.15 17.55
CA THR A 9 -31.19 -41.69 17.51
C THR A 9 -30.02 -41.35 16.59
N ALA A 10 -30.31 -40.97 15.35
CA ALA A 10 -29.30 -40.47 14.41
C ALA A 10 -28.98 -39.00 14.76
N TYR A 11 -27.79 -38.76 15.33
CA TYR A 11 -27.20 -37.42 15.43
C TYR A 11 -26.78 -36.96 14.03
N LEU A 12 -27.59 -36.09 13.43
CA LEU A 12 -27.20 -35.33 12.23
C LEU A 12 -26.17 -34.28 12.67
N LEU A 13 -24.89 -34.56 12.42
CA LEU A 13 -23.83 -33.55 12.44
C LEU A 13 -24.04 -32.62 11.25
N SER A 14 -24.70 -31.49 11.51
CA SER A 14 -24.82 -30.37 10.58
C SER A 14 -23.44 -29.72 10.41
N PHE A 15 -22.64 -30.22 9.47
CA PHE A 15 -21.49 -29.47 8.97
C PHE A 15 -22.02 -28.23 8.25
N SER A 16 -21.98 -27.08 8.91
CA SER A 16 -22.32 -25.80 8.29
C SER A 16 -21.16 -25.38 7.38
N PRO A 17 -21.32 -25.32 6.05
CA PRO A 17 -20.24 -24.98 5.12
C PRO A 17 -19.95 -23.47 5.05
N ILE A 18 -20.40 -22.69 6.04
CA ILE A 18 -20.41 -21.23 6.00
C ILE A 18 -19.03 -20.63 6.34
N ALA A 19 -18.16 -21.35 7.06
CA ALA A 19 -16.87 -20.82 7.53
C ALA A 19 -15.82 -20.53 6.44
N HIS A 20 -15.91 -21.15 5.26
CA HIS A 20 -14.83 -21.04 4.24
C HIS A 20 -14.97 -19.82 3.32
N ALA A 21 -16.19 -19.39 3.00
CA ALA A 21 -16.41 -18.22 2.14
C ALA A 21 -16.08 -16.92 2.89
N ASP A 22 -16.56 -16.81 4.13
CA ASP A 22 -16.31 -15.67 5.02
C ASP A 22 -14.82 -15.43 5.28
N SER A 23 -14.01 -16.50 5.32
CA SER A 23 -12.56 -16.40 5.51
C SER A 23 -11.85 -15.86 4.26
N ALA A 24 -12.33 -16.20 3.05
CA ALA A 24 -11.73 -15.73 1.81
C ALA A 24 -11.95 -14.22 1.61
N ASP A 25 -13.16 -13.73 1.90
CA ASP A 25 -13.47 -12.30 1.80
C ASP A 25 -12.67 -11.46 2.81
N LEU A 26 -12.50 -11.96 4.04
CA LEU A 26 -11.65 -11.32 5.04
C LEU A 26 -10.17 -11.31 4.61
N ILE A 27 -9.66 -12.41 4.05
CA ILE A 27 -8.28 -12.46 3.54
C ILE A 27 -8.11 -11.48 2.37
N ASP A 28 -9.07 -11.39 1.45
CA ASP A 28 -9.02 -10.43 0.34
C ASP A 28 -8.98 -8.98 0.87
N PHE A 29 -9.82 -8.65 1.85
CA PHE A 29 -9.77 -7.37 2.55
C PHE A 29 -8.40 -7.11 3.17
N LEU A 30 -7.89 -8.07 3.96
CA LEU A 30 -6.60 -7.93 4.64
C LEU A 30 -5.41 -7.86 3.67
N ALA A 31 -5.50 -8.45 2.48
CA ALA A 31 -4.47 -8.34 1.46
C ALA A 31 -4.21 -6.87 1.04
N GLY A 32 -5.23 -6.01 1.04
CA GLY A 32 -5.07 -4.56 0.84
C GLY A 32 -4.64 -3.79 2.10
N GLN A 33 -4.62 -4.46 3.26
CA GLN A 33 -4.23 -3.90 4.56
C GLN A 33 -2.86 -4.40 5.04
N GLY A 34 -2.08 -5.02 4.15
CA GLY A 34 -0.75 -5.55 4.47
C GLY A 34 -0.79 -6.94 5.13
N CYS A 35 -1.88 -7.70 4.94
CA CYS A 35 -2.05 -9.02 5.53
C CYS A 35 -1.81 -9.04 7.04
N ALA A 36 -2.17 -7.94 7.73
CA ALA A 36 -1.87 -7.74 9.14
C ALA A 36 -3.16 -7.51 9.94
N ILE A 37 -3.27 -8.19 11.07
CA ILE A 37 -4.35 -8.07 12.04
C ILE A 37 -3.78 -7.34 13.27
N GLY A 38 -4.25 -6.12 13.50
CA GLY A 38 -3.91 -5.31 14.68
C GLY A 38 -4.97 -4.25 14.93
N PRO A 39 -4.74 -3.27 15.81
CA PRO A 39 -5.78 -2.34 16.26
C PRO A 39 -6.50 -1.60 15.10
N SER A 40 -5.75 -0.97 14.19
CA SER A 40 -6.36 -0.20 13.09
C SER A 40 -6.97 -1.09 12.00
N THR A 41 -6.35 -2.22 11.66
CA THR A 41 -6.91 -3.13 10.63
C THR A 41 -8.11 -3.92 11.13
N ARG A 42 -8.18 -4.23 12.44
CA ARG A 42 -9.38 -4.78 13.08
C ARG A 42 -10.54 -3.80 13.02
N ALA A 43 -10.31 -2.54 13.40
CA ALA A 43 -11.34 -1.50 13.32
C ALA A 43 -11.83 -1.28 11.87
N ALA A 44 -10.92 -1.31 10.90
CA ALA A 44 -11.25 -1.20 9.48
C ALA A 44 -12.06 -2.41 8.99
N ALA A 45 -11.68 -3.64 9.38
CA ALA A 45 -12.43 -4.85 9.04
C ALA A 45 -13.86 -4.83 9.62
N ILE A 46 -14.02 -4.42 10.87
CA ILE A 46 -15.34 -4.28 11.50
C ILE A 46 -16.20 -3.25 10.75
N THR A 47 -15.60 -2.12 10.37
CA THR A 47 -16.29 -1.09 9.55
C THR A 47 -16.70 -1.62 8.18
N ALA A 48 -15.90 -2.53 7.60
CA ALA A 48 -16.21 -3.23 6.35
C ALA A 48 -17.27 -4.34 6.51
N GLY A 49 -17.74 -4.62 7.74
CA GLY A 49 -18.82 -5.57 8.02
C GLY A 49 -18.36 -6.94 8.51
N PHE A 50 -17.07 -7.14 8.76
CA PHE A 50 -16.56 -8.38 9.37
C PHE A 50 -16.81 -8.39 10.88
N THR A 51 -17.09 -9.58 11.42
CA THR A 51 -17.30 -9.79 12.87
C THR A 51 -15.97 -10.00 13.59
N GLU A 52 -15.95 -9.73 14.90
CA GLU A 52 -14.77 -10.03 15.73
C GLU A 52 -14.43 -11.53 15.71
N GLU A 53 -15.45 -12.40 15.70
CA GLU A 53 -15.28 -13.85 15.65
C GLU A 53 -14.60 -14.32 14.36
N GLN A 54 -14.92 -13.70 13.21
CA GLN A 54 -14.24 -14.01 11.94
C GLN A 54 -12.75 -13.62 11.99
N ILE A 55 -12.45 -12.43 12.53
CA ILE A 55 -11.08 -11.94 12.63
C ILE A 55 -10.24 -12.78 13.59
N ASP A 56 -10.80 -13.10 14.76
CA ASP A 56 -10.14 -13.94 15.76
C ASP A 56 -9.99 -15.39 15.30
N GLY A 57 -10.98 -15.91 14.57
CA GLY A 57 -10.89 -17.21 13.92
C GLY A 57 -9.72 -17.29 12.94
N LEU A 58 -9.57 -16.29 12.07
CA LEU A 58 -8.45 -16.22 11.13
C LEU A 58 -7.11 -16.08 11.87
N ALA A 59 -7.04 -15.22 12.89
CA ALA A 59 -5.84 -15.07 13.70
C ALA A 59 -5.43 -16.40 14.37
N ALA A 60 -6.39 -17.14 14.95
CA ALA A 60 -6.15 -18.43 15.58
C ALA A 60 -5.68 -19.50 14.59
N LEU A 61 -6.17 -19.46 13.34
CA LEU A 61 -5.73 -20.36 12.27
C LEU A 61 -4.30 -20.06 11.78
N ALA A 62 -3.90 -18.79 11.77
CA ALA A 62 -2.58 -18.37 11.30
C ALA A 62 -1.46 -18.61 12.33
N LYS A 63 -1.74 -18.42 13.63
CA LYS A 63 -0.75 -18.52 14.72
C LYS A 63 0.15 -19.77 14.73
N PRO A 64 -0.32 -20.98 14.39
CA PRO A 64 0.54 -22.17 14.38
C PRO A 64 1.57 -22.19 13.23
N ASP A 65 1.41 -21.35 12.21
CA ASP A 65 2.33 -21.27 11.07
C ASP A 65 3.62 -20.53 11.49
N PRO A 66 4.82 -21.13 11.29
CA PRO A 66 6.08 -20.53 11.70
C PRO A 66 6.46 -19.25 10.92
N GLU A 67 5.81 -18.98 9.79
CA GLU A 67 6.01 -17.74 9.03
C GLU A 67 5.07 -16.61 9.49
N THR A 68 4.16 -16.89 10.42
CA THR A 68 3.34 -15.87 11.08
C THR A 68 4.19 -15.03 12.03
N ILE A 69 4.10 -13.71 11.92
CA ILE A 69 4.87 -12.78 12.75
C ILE A 69 3.94 -12.16 13.79
N GLU A 70 4.23 -12.40 15.06
CA GLU A 70 3.62 -11.69 16.20
C GLU A 70 4.56 -10.56 16.64
N THR A 71 4.06 -9.33 16.68
CA THR A 71 4.88 -8.17 17.07
C THR A 71 4.01 -7.06 17.68
N GLY A 72 4.25 -6.73 18.96
CA GLY A 72 3.33 -5.87 19.72
C GLY A 72 1.90 -6.44 19.72
N ASP A 73 0.92 -5.60 19.42
CA ASP A 73 -0.50 -6.00 19.29
C ASP A 73 -0.87 -6.48 17.86
N TRP A 74 0.12 -6.83 17.05
CA TRP A 74 -0.05 -7.19 15.64
C TRP A 74 0.27 -8.66 15.35
N LEU A 75 -0.50 -9.21 14.43
CA LEU A 75 -0.28 -10.51 13.79
C LEU A 75 -0.19 -10.31 12.28
N VAL A 76 0.97 -10.56 11.68
CA VAL A 76 1.13 -10.54 10.22
C VAL A 76 0.99 -11.97 9.70
N LEU A 77 0.00 -12.18 8.83
CA LEU A 77 -0.30 -13.48 8.22
C LEU A 77 0.86 -13.92 7.31
N PRO A 78 1.13 -15.24 7.22
CA PRO A 78 2.21 -15.76 6.41
C PRO A 78 1.87 -15.64 4.91
N PRO A 79 2.87 -15.58 4.01
CA PRO A 79 2.64 -15.45 2.57
C PRO A 79 1.79 -16.59 1.98
N SER A 80 1.87 -17.78 2.59
CA SER A 80 1.10 -18.97 2.23
C SER A 80 -0.42 -18.81 2.45
N GLN A 81 -0.83 -17.89 3.33
CA GLN A 81 -2.23 -17.65 3.69
C GLN A 81 -2.75 -16.31 3.18
N CYS A 82 -1.88 -15.29 3.06
CA CYS A 82 -2.26 -13.98 2.55
C CYS A 82 -1.08 -13.32 1.81
N THR A 83 -1.30 -12.99 0.54
CA THR A 83 -0.37 -12.21 -0.29
C THR A 83 -0.74 -10.74 -0.20
N ILE A 84 0.19 -9.88 0.20
CA ILE A 84 -0.04 -8.44 0.26
C ILE A 84 -0.22 -7.92 -1.17
N ARG A 85 -1.31 -7.20 -1.40
CA ARG A 85 -1.59 -6.54 -2.67
C ARG A 85 -1.31 -5.06 -2.55
N VAL A 86 -1.06 -4.45 -3.70
CA VAL A 86 -1.07 -2.99 -3.80
C VAL A 86 -2.47 -2.51 -3.38
N PRO A 87 -2.57 -1.60 -2.40
CA PRO A 87 -3.85 -1.19 -1.83
C PRO A 87 -4.67 -0.40 -2.85
N VAL A 88 -5.99 -0.58 -2.80
CA VAL A 88 -6.93 0.36 -3.42
C VAL A 88 -7.03 1.56 -2.50
N ILE A 89 -6.67 2.74 -3.01
CA ILE A 89 -6.59 3.97 -2.23
C ILE A 89 -7.83 4.82 -2.51
N ASP A 90 -8.65 5.03 -1.49
CA ASP A 90 -9.76 5.97 -1.56
C ASP A 90 -9.22 7.41 -1.58
N HIS A 91 -9.70 8.21 -2.53
CA HIS A 91 -9.30 9.60 -2.70
C HIS A 91 -10.45 10.49 -3.18
N ALA A 92 -10.41 11.77 -2.82
CA ALA A 92 -11.40 12.78 -3.22
C ALA A 92 -10.94 13.62 -4.43
N LEU A 93 -9.73 13.37 -4.94
CA LEU A 93 -9.14 14.07 -6.08
C LEU A 93 -8.95 13.11 -7.25
N ASN A 94 -9.14 13.62 -8.46
CA ASN A 94 -8.76 12.94 -9.70
C ASN A 94 -7.74 13.78 -10.47
N LEU A 95 -6.91 13.12 -11.27
CA LEU A 95 -5.93 13.80 -12.14
C LEU A 95 -6.59 14.77 -13.14
N ASP A 96 -7.84 14.49 -13.53
CA ASP A 96 -8.60 15.29 -14.48
C ASP A 96 -9.41 16.41 -13.82
N ASP A 97 -9.38 16.52 -12.48
CA ASP A 97 -10.04 17.63 -11.78
C ASP A 97 -9.37 18.96 -12.21
N PRO A 98 -10.14 20.03 -12.52
CA PRO A 98 -9.56 21.26 -13.04
C PRO A 98 -8.51 21.90 -12.12
N ASP A 99 -8.71 21.81 -10.80
CA ASP A 99 -7.77 22.34 -9.80
C ASP A 99 -6.53 21.46 -9.58
N VAL A 100 -6.54 20.23 -10.10
CA VAL A 100 -5.38 19.33 -10.17
C VAL A 100 -4.65 19.52 -11.50
N ALA A 101 -5.35 19.46 -12.63
CA ALA A 101 -4.77 19.54 -13.96
C ALA A 101 -3.95 20.84 -14.18
N LEU A 102 -4.39 21.96 -13.62
CA LEU A 102 -3.70 23.25 -13.69
C LEU A 102 -2.37 23.32 -12.92
N THR A 103 -2.03 22.28 -12.17
CA THR A 103 -0.82 22.24 -11.33
C THR A 103 0.30 21.41 -11.94
N PHE A 104 0.09 20.84 -13.12
CA PHE A 104 1.14 20.20 -13.90
C PHE A 104 1.87 21.22 -14.76
N SER A 105 3.19 21.06 -14.86
CA SER A 105 4.01 21.84 -15.79
C SER A 105 3.65 21.52 -17.25
N ASP A 106 3.99 22.44 -18.14
CA ASP A 106 4.08 22.13 -19.57
C ASP A 106 5.13 21.04 -19.83
N ILE A 107 4.97 20.31 -20.94
CA ILE A 107 5.81 19.15 -21.28
C ILE A 107 7.30 19.49 -21.48
N ASP A 108 7.61 20.72 -21.90
CA ASP A 108 8.96 21.17 -22.23
C ASP A 108 9.59 22.05 -21.14
N ALA A 109 8.87 22.31 -20.04
CA ALA A 109 9.32 23.19 -18.96
C ALA A 109 10.69 22.80 -18.38
N HIS A 110 11.02 21.50 -18.39
CA HIS A 110 12.26 20.94 -17.85
C HIS A 110 13.10 20.19 -18.91
N ALA A 111 12.76 20.31 -20.20
CA ALA A 111 13.46 19.60 -21.26
C ALA A 111 14.93 20.03 -21.40
N ALA A 112 15.26 21.30 -21.10
CA ALA A 112 16.64 21.80 -21.12
C ALA A 112 17.53 21.15 -20.06
N ASP A 113 16.94 20.66 -18.97
CA ASP A 113 17.63 19.96 -17.88
C ASP A 113 17.68 18.44 -18.11
N GLY A 114 17.11 17.96 -19.23
CA GLY A 114 17.07 16.54 -19.59
C GLY A 114 15.86 15.77 -19.07
N ASP A 115 14.89 16.45 -18.47
CA ASP A 115 13.68 15.86 -17.90
C ASP A 115 12.43 16.36 -18.65
N PRO A 116 12.18 15.96 -19.91
CA PRO A 116 10.92 16.27 -20.57
C PRO A 116 9.75 15.56 -19.87
N GLY A 117 8.57 16.18 -19.85
CA GLY A 117 7.36 15.63 -19.22
C GLY A 117 6.56 16.70 -18.48
N CYS A 118 5.38 16.31 -18.00
CA CYS A 118 4.53 17.17 -17.19
C CYS A 118 4.67 16.77 -15.72
N PHE A 119 5.14 17.67 -14.87
CA PHE A 119 5.44 17.39 -13.46
C PHE A 119 4.47 18.13 -12.55
N LEU A 120 4.02 17.44 -11.51
CA LEU A 120 3.12 18.01 -10.51
C LEU A 120 3.85 19.02 -9.62
N ASP A 121 3.35 20.25 -9.57
CA ASP A 121 3.71 21.21 -8.52
C ASP A 121 2.86 20.92 -7.26
N SER A 122 3.40 20.04 -6.40
CA SER A 122 2.75 19.60 -5.16
C SER A 122 2.38 20.74 -4.21
N ASP A 123 3.16 21.82 -4.25
CA ASP A 123 2.99 22.98 -3.40
C ASP A 123 1.88 23.90 -3.92
N ALA A 124 1.84 24.13 -5.23
CA ALA A 124 0.74 24.82 -5.89
C ALA A 124 -0.56 24.05 -5.73
N LEU A 125 -0.56 22.72 -5.87
CA LEU A 125 -1.75 21.91 -5.66
C LEU A 125 -2.31 22.06 -4.25
N ARG A 126 -1.50 21.83 -3.20
CA ARG A 126 -1.99 21.93 -1.82
C ARG A 126 -2.49 23.33 -1.48
N ARG A 127 -1.82 24.39 -1.97
CA ARG A 127 -2.31 25.77 -1.81
C ARG A 127 -3.61 26.00 -2.58
N GLY A 128 -3.68 25.49 -3.82
CA GLY A 128 -4.85 25.57 -4.70
C GLY A 128 -6.07 24.95 -4.06
N LEU A 129 -5.97 23.73 -3.53
CA LEU A 129 -7.07 23.01 -2.87
C LEU A 129 -7.65 23.75 -1.67
N ARG A 130 -6.79 24.43 -0.90
CA ARG A 130 -7.24 25.27 0.23
C ARG A 130 -8.06 26.48 -0.26
N LEU A 131 -7.73 27.02 -1.42
CA LEU A 131 -8.43 28.16 -2.02
C LEU A 131 -9.69 27.73 -2.77
N SER A 132 -9.61 26.68 -3.59
CA SER A 132 -10.71 26.22 -4.47
C SER A 132 -11.77 25.42 -3.71
N ARG A 133 -11.35 24.55 -2.79
CA ARG A 133 -12.24 23.62 -2.07
C ARG A 133 -12.46 23.99 -0.60
N GLY A 134 -11.77 25.02 -0.10
CA GLY A 134 -11.86 25.45 1.30
C GLY A 134 -11.32 24.43 2.30
N TRP A 135 -10.47 23.51 1.85
CA TRP A 135 -9.87 22.49 2.72
C TRP A 135 -8.86 23.13 3.68
N ASP A 136 -8.73 22.54 4.87
CA ASP A 136 -7.63 22.86 5.77
C ASP A 136 -6.31 22.23 5.28
N ASN A 137 -5.22 22.52 5.98
CA ASN A 137 -3.89 22.04 5.60
C ASN A 137 -3.79 20.50 5.66
N ASP A 138 -4.42 19.89 6.67
CA ASP A 138 -4.33 18.46 6.91
C ASP A 138 -5.08 17.69 5.84
N ARG A 139 -6.31 18.07 5.55
CA ARG A 139 -7.09 17.49 4.45
C ARG A 139 -6.41 17.70 3.10
N ALA A 140 -5.92 18.91 2.81
CA ALA A 140 -5.22 19.16 1.55
C ALA A 140 -3.96 18.31 1.38
N THR A 141 -3.21 18.08 2.47
CA THR A 141 -2.02 17.24 2.46
C THR A 141 -2.35 15.76 2.33
N ILE A 142 -3.32 15.26 3.11
CA ILE A 142 -3.76 13.85 3.05
C ILE A 142 -4.33 13.52 1.67
N GLU A 143 -5.18 14.39 1.10
CA GLU A 143 -5.74 14.15 -0.23
C GLU A 143 -4.70 14.28 -1.35
N TYR A 144 -3.70 15.15 -1.19
CA TYR A 144 -2.53 15.16 -2.08
C TYR A 144 -1.77 13.82 -2.04
N ILE A 145 -1.47 13.30 -0.84
CA ILE A 145 -0.79 12.01 -0.68
C ILE A 145 -1.64 10.90 -1.30
N ARG A 146 -2.95 10.89 -1.08
CA ARG A 146 -3.89 9.92 -1.64
C ARG A 146 -3.94 9.97 -3.17
N LEU A 147 -4.04 11.16 -3.77
CA LEU A 147 -3.98 11.33 -5.23
C LEU A 147 -2.68 10.76 -5.81
N VAL A 148 -1.53 11.16 -5.24
CA VAL A 148 -0.23 10.71 -5.72
C VAL A 148 -0.07 9.20 -5.54
N GLY A 149 -0.34 8.69 -4.34
CA GLY A 149 -0.21 7.25 -4.04
C GLY A 149 -1.10 6.39 -4.93
N ALA A 150 -2.37 6.79 -5.16
CA ALA A 150 -3.25 6.06 -6.07
C ALA A 150 -2.76 6.12 -7.53
N SER A 151 -2.27 7.27 -7.97
CA SER A 151 -1.76 7.44 -9.34
C SER A 151 -0.46 6.67 -9.57
N LEU A 152 0.38 6.54 -8.54
CA LEU A 152 1.56 5.67 -8.57
C LEU A 152 1.17 4.20 -8.57
N ALA A 153 0.16 3.81 -7.78
CA ALA A 153 -0.37 2.45 -7.74
C ALA A 153 -1.02 2.02 -9.06
N SER A 154 -1.68 2.94 -9.78
CA SER A 154 -2.28 2.68 -11.10
C SER A 154 -1.30 2.78 -12.27
N GLY A 155 -0.12 3.38 -12.06
CA GLY A 155 0.86 3.64 -13.10
C GLY A 155 0.53 4.87 -13.96
N ASP A 156 -0.36 5.73 -13.50
CA ASP A 156 -0.71 7.01 -14.13
C ASP A 156 0.30 8.13 -13.81
N MET A 157 1.09 7.96 -12.75
CA MET A 157 2.21 8.83 -12.41
C MET A 157 3.47 8.00 -12.10
N ALA A 158 4.64 8.64 -12.14
CA ALA A 158 5.89 8.08 -11.61
C ALA A 158 6.75 9.14 -10.93
N PHE A 159 7.66 8.69 -10.06
CA PHE A 159 8.75 9.48 -9.51
C PHE A 159 10.05 8.83 -9.97
N TYR A 160 10.50 9.21 -11.17
CA TYR A 160 11.56 8.51 -11.88
C TYR A 160 12.86 9.30 -11.95
N GLY A 161 13.96 8.63 -11.60
CA GLY A 161 15.31 9.09 -11.89
C GLY A 161 16.27 7.90 -11.92
N ASP A 162 17.21 7.91 -12.85
CA ASP A 162 18.23 6.85 -13.01
C ASP A 162 19.43 7.00 -12.06
N SER A 163 19.48 8.11 -11.32
CA SER A 163 20.55 8.44 -10.41
C SER A 163 19.99 8.75 -9.01
N PRO A 164 20.51 8.10 -7.95
CA PRO A 164 20.15 8.47 -6.58
C PRO A 164 20.77 9.81 -6.15
N LEU A 165 21.69 10.36 -6.93
CA LEU A 165 22.37 11.63 -6.64
C LEU A 165 21.61 12.84 -7.20
N ARG A 166 20.55 12.62 -7.98
CA ARG A 166 19.74 13.66 -8.59
C ARG A 166 18.27 13.39 -8.29
N THR A 167 17.70 14.21 -7.41
CA THR A 167 16.26 14.16 -7.13
C THR A 167 15.48 14.51 -8.40
N PRO A 168 14.49 13.68 -8.79
CA PRO A 168 13.58 14.01 -9.89
C PRO A 168 12.88 15.35 -9.65
N VAL A 169 12.50 16.02 -10.75
CA VAL A 169 11.79 17.31 -10.71
C VAL A 169 10.53 17.23 -9.84
N GLY A 170 9.79 16.12 -9.95
CA GLY A 170 8.53 15.90 -9.26
C GLY A 170 7.89 14.60 -9.72
N PHE A 171 6.64 14.40 -9.33
CA PHE A 171 5.84 13.27 -9.84
C PHE A 171 5.37 13.60 -11.27
N SER A 172 5.79 12.79 -12.25
CA SER A 172 5.45 12.98 -13.66
C SER A 172 4.12 12.33 -14.00
N LEU A 173 3.30 12.99 -14.82
CA LEU A 173 2.08 12.44 -15.39
C LEU A 173 2.40 11.54 -16.58
N LEU A 174 1.87 10.31 -16.59
CA LEU A 174 2.12 9.29 -17.63
C LEU A 174 0.93 9.06 -18.56
N ARG A 175 0.12 10.11 -18.76
CA ARG A 175 -1.05 10.11 -19.66
C ARG A 175 -0.83 11.04 -20.86
N GLY A 176 -1.47 10.71 -21.98
CA GLY A 176 -1.50 11.54 -23.18
C GLY A 176 -0.10 11.92 -23.69
N ASP A 177 0.09 13.20 -24.00
CA ASP A 177 1.36 13.75 -24.50
C ASP A 177 2.45 13.75 -23.43
N CYS A 178 2.10 13.89 -22.15
CA CYS A 178 3.06 13.84 -21.03
C CYS A 178 3.78 12.48 -20.92
N ALA A 179 3.19 11.41 -21.47
CA ALA A 179 3.79 10.08 -21.53
C ALA A 179 4.76 9.89 -22.72
N GLN A 180 4.85 10.84 -23.65
CA GLN A 180 5.68 10.74 -24.85
C GLN A 180 7.12 11.19 -24.58
N ILE A 181 7.74 10.58 -23.57
CA ILE A 181 9.10 10.90 -23.11
C ILE A 181 10.06 9.74 -23.39
N PRO A 182 11.37 10.01 -23.58
CA PRO A 182 12.34 8.97 -23.92
C PRO A 182 12.37 7.78 -22.93
N GLN A 183 12.17 8.05 -21.64
CA GLN A 183 12.30 7.09 -20.53
C GLN A 183 11.03 6.28 -20.23
N ILE A 184 9.96 6.42 -21.02
CA ILE A 184 8.64 5.83 -20.70
C ILE A 184 8.67 4.30 -20.58
N LYS A 185 9.55 3.61 -21.32
CA LYS A 185 9.65 2.15 -21.27
C LYS A 185 10.26 1.69 -19.96
N GLU A 186 11.29 2.38 -19.50
CA GLU A 186 11.99 2.16 -18.24
C GLU A 186 11.05 2.42 -17.06
N ILE A 187 10.32 3.55 -17.10
CA ILE A 187 9.29 3.90 -16.10
C ILE A 187 8.24 2.79 -15.98
N ARG A 188 7.64 2.37 -17.09
CA ARG A 188 6.62 1.30 -17.09
C ARG A 188 7.18 -0.03 -16.60
N ASN A 189 8.43 -0.34 -16.91
CA ASN A 189 9.07 -1.54 -16.41
C ASN A 189 9.31 -1.47 -14.89
N SER A 190 9.81 -0.36 -14.37
CA SER A 190 10.00 -0.17 -12.93
C SER A 190 8.67 -0.26 -12.18
N HIS A 191 7.60 0.36 -12.71
CA HIS A 191 6.26 0.22 -12.14
C HIS A 191 5.79 -1.23 -12.13
N ARG A 192 5.89 -1.97 -13.24
CA ARG A 192 5.54 -3.41 -13.29
C ARG A 192 6.28 -4.20 -12.21
N VAL A 193 7.60 -3.98 -12.08
CA VAL A 193 8.42 -4.66 -11.07
C VAL A 193 7.94 -4.36 -9.65
N LEU A 194 7.61 -3.10 -9.34
CA LEU A 194 7.05 -2.71 -8.05
C LEU A 194 5.75 -3.45 -7.75
N ILE A 195 4.80 -3.46 -8.69
CA ILE A 195 3.48 -4.06 -8.50
C ILE A 195 3.56 -5.59 -8.37
N GLU A 196 4.31 -6.26 -9.26
CA GLU A 196 4.44 -7.72 -9.25
C GLU A 196 5.16 -8.26 -8.01
N ASN A 197 6.02 -7.45 -7.39
CA ASN A 197 6.84 -7.86 -6.25
C ASN A 197 6.44 -7.17 -4.94
N PHE A 198 5.31 -6.48 -4.90
CA PHE A 198 4.93 -5.61 -3.78
C PHE A 198 4.93 -6.37 -2.44
N ASP A 199 4.33 -7.56 -2.37
CA ASP A 199 4.33 -8.39 -1.17
C ASP A 199 5.73 -8.69 -0.63
N HIS A 200 6.60 -9.19 -1.52
CA HIS A 200 7.96 -9.54 -1.16
C HIS A 200 8.75 -8.32 -0.70
N ILE A 201 8.63 -7.20 -1.43
CA ILE A 201 9.29 -5.94 -1.09
C ILE A 201 8.88 -5.47 0.31
N ILE A 202 7.58 -5.46 0.61
CA ILE A 202 7.08 -5.03 1.93
C ILE A 202 7.60 -5.94 3.03
N ARG A 203 7.47 -7.26 2.87
CA ARG A 203 7.87 -8.24 3.90
C ARG A 203 9.38 -8.26 4.15
N GLU A 204 10.21 -8.12 3.13
CA GLU A 204 11.66 -8.06 3.30
C GLU A 204 12.11 -6.74 3.93
N ASN A 205 11.48 -5.62 3.54
CA ASN A 205 11.80 -4.32 4.13
C ASN A 205 11.35 -4.22 5.60
N ALA A 206 10.23 -4.86 5.95
CA ALA A 206 9.69 -4.93 7.31
C ALA A 206 10.75 -5.33 8.34
N LYS A 207 11.53 -6.38 8.01
CA LYS A 207 12.54 -7.02 8.88
C LYS A 207 13.66 -6.07 9.31
N LEU A 208 13.73 -4.88 8.71
CA LEU A 208 14.81 -3.92 8.89
C LEU A 208 14.36 -2.66 9.64
N LEU A 209 13.05 -2.50 9.89
CA LEU A 209 12.47 -1.27 10.40
C LEU A 209 11.75 -1.52 11.72
N ASN A 210 12.13 -0.75 12.74
CA ASN A 210 11.36 -0.68 13.96
C ASN A 210 10.14 0.23 13.77
N CYS A 211 9.03 -0.09 14.45
CA CYS A 211 7.84 0.76 14.43
C CYS A 211 8.03 2.00 15.31
N THR A 212 8.76 3.00 14.80
CA THR A 212 9.04 4.28 15.47
C THR A 212 8.82 5.45 14.51
N GLU A 213 8.57 6.65 15.06
CA GLU A 213 8.34 7.89 14.28
C GLU A 213 9.50 8.20 13.32
N ASP A 214 10.74 7.94 13.76
CA ASP A 214 11.95 8.28 13.02
C ASP A 214 12.40 7.20 12.03
N ALA A 215 11.71 6.06 11.90
CA ALA A 215 12.17 4.97 11.03
C ALA A 215 12.11 5.40 9.56
N PRO A 216 13.25 5.75 8.92
CA PRO A 216 13.21 6.09 7.51
C PRO A 216 13.04 4.79 6.71
N PRO A 217 12.36 4.82 5.55
CA PRO A 217 12.43 3.70 4.63
C PRO A 217 13.90 3.46 4.29
N ASN A 218 14.34 2.21 4.34
CA ASN A 218 15.73 1.88 3.99
C ASN A 218 15.87 1.82 2.46
N SER A 219 16.05 2.98 1.84
CA SER A 219 16.14 3.14 0.38
C SER A 219 17.19 2.22 -0.25
N MET A 220 18.37 2.08 0.37
CA MET A 220 19.43 1.18 -0.13
C MET A 220 18.99 -0.28 -0.15
N LYS A 221 18.24 -0.72 0.86
CA LYS A 221 17.77 -2.10 0.95
C LYS A 221 16.60 -2.39 0.01
N PHE A 222 15.78 -1.38 -0.27
CA PHE A 222 14.72 -1.47 -1.27
C PHE A 222 15.28 -1.79 -2.66
N ASP A 223 16.33 -1.08 -3.07
CA ASP A 223 17.01 -1.32 -4.36
C ASP A 223 17.69 -2.70 -4.40
N ASP A 224 18.35 -3.10 -3.31
CA ASP A 224 18.95 -4.43 -3.18
C ASP A 224 17.91 -5.56 -3.32
N ILE A 225 16.72 -5.39 -2.73
CA ILE A 225 15.62 -6.36 -2.81
C ILE A 225 15.16 -6.48 -4.26
N ILE A 226 14.90 -5.36 -4.93
CA ILE A 226 14.42 -5.37 -6.32
C ILE A 226 15.45 -5.95 -7.28
N ALA A 227 16.72 -5.58 -7.12
CA ALA A 227 17.79 -6.08 -8.00
C ALA A 227 17.93 -7.61 -7.92
N LYS A 228 17.64 -8.20 -6.75
CA LYS A 228 17.62 -9.66 -6.57
C LYS A 228 16.41 -10.32 -7.24
N LEU A 229 15.27 -9.66 -7.28
CA LEU A 229 14.02 -10.19 -7.85
C LEU A 229 13.98 -10.12 -9.38
N ASP A 230 14.34 -8.97 -9.96
CA ASP A 230 14.26 -8.76 -11.42
C ASP A 230 15.51 -9.29 -12.16
N GLY A 231 16.52 -9.78 -11.41
CA GLY A 231 17.78 -10.31 -11.96
C GLY A 231 18.65 -9.27 -12.67
N ARG A 232 18.28 -7.99 -12.57
CA ARG A 232 18.98 -6.84 -13.11
C ARG A 232 18.80 -5.64 -12.18
N PRO A 233 19.75 -4.67 -12.18
CA PRO A 233 19.57 -3.43 -11.45
C PRO A 233 18.29 -2.70 -11.91
N ASN A 234 17.54 -2.17 -10.95
CA ASN A 234 16.40 -1.30 -11.25
C ASN A 234 16.91 0.00 -11.89
N THR A 235 16.25 0.44 -12.95
CA THR A 235 16.57 1.70 -13.63
C THR A 235 16.00 2.92 -12.93
N ASN A 236 15.03 2.76 -12.01
CA ASN A 236 14.51 3.85 -11.19
C ASN A 236 15.13 3.81 -9.78
N ALA A 237 16.15 4.64 -9.53
CA ALA A 237 16.80 4.80 -8.22
C ALA A 237 15.86 5.36 -7.13
N TRP A 238 14.65 5.77 -7.50
CA TRP A 238 13.65 6.36 -6.62
C TRP A 238 12.40 5.50 -6.44
N LEU A 239 12.42 4.23 -6.87
CA LEU A 239 11.25 3.34 -6.76
C LEU A 239 10.79 3.12 -5.32
N TRP A 240 11.72 3.21 -4.35
CA TRP A 240 11.40 3.16 -2.92
C TRP A 240 10.48 4.32 -2.49
N MET A 241 10.62 5.50 -3.10
CA MET A 241 9.77 6.66 -2.84
C MET A 241 8.35 6.39 -3.34
N GLU A 242 8.21 5.78 -4.52
CA GLU A 242 6.90 5.41 -5.05
C GLU A 242 6.19 4.41 -4.14
N GLY A 243 6.90 3.35 -3.72
CA GLY A 243 6.39 2.37 -2.76
C GLY A 243 5.97 3.02 -1.42
N MET A 244 6.79 3.95 -0.90
CA MET A 244 6.46 4.69 0.33
C MET A 244 5.19 5.54 0.17
N MET A 245 5.05 6.26 -0.94
CA MET A 245 3.87 7.09 -1.19
C MET A 245 2.58 6.25 -1.29
N ILE A 246 2.65 5.07 -1.90
CA ILE A 246 1.52 4.12 -1.96
C ILE A 246 1.08 3.71 -0.55
N VAL A 247 2.02 3.29 0.31
CA VAL A 247 1.66 2.80 1.66
C VAL A 247 1.26 3.94 2.62
N LEU A 248 1.80 5.15 2.45
CA LEU A 248 1.34 6.36 3.14
C LEU A 248 -0.11 6.68 2.76
N ALA A 249 -0.40 6.70 1.46
CA ALA A 249 -1.73 6.96 0.93
C ALA A 249 -2.78 5.93 1.38
N ALA A 250 -2.35 4.67 1.55
CA ALA A 250 -3.19 3.58 2.03
C ALA A 250 -3.44 3.62 3.55
N GLY A 251 -2.86 4.59 4.28
CA GLY A 251 -3.03 4.70 5.73
C GLY A 251 -2.30 3.62 6.53
N TRP A 252 -1.18 3.10 6.01
CA TRP A 252 -0.34 2.16 6.75
C TRP A 252 0.66 2.87 7.69
N TYR A 253 0.49 4.18 7.85
CA TYR A 253 1.11 5.00 8.87
C TYR A 253 0.02 5.52 9.81
N GLU A 254 0.13 5.19 11.09
CA GLU A 254 -0.83 5.59 12.12
C GLU A 254 -0.52 7.00 12.61
N GLY A 255 -1.56 7.82 12.79
CA GLY A 255 -1.41 9.19 13.29
C GLY A 255 -0.89 10.21 12.27
N MET A 256 -0.91 9.90 10.97
CA MET A 256 -0.49 10.85 9.93
C MET A 256 -1.38 12.11 9.91
N THR A 257 -0.75 13.28 9.85
CA THR A 257 -1.39 14.60 9.73
C THR A 257 -0.74 15.41 8.60
N GLY A 258 -1.14 16.67 8.40
CA GLY A 258 -0.51 17.54 7.40
C GLY A 258 0.95 17.91 7.72
N THR A 259 1.41 17.68 8.95
CA THR A 259 2.77 18.00 9.41
C THR A 259 3.53 16.81 9.98
N GLU A 260 2.83 15.73 10.32
CA GLU A 260 3.42 14.54 10.93
C GLU A 260 3.22 13.34 10.00
N LYS A 261 4.29 12.62 9.68
CA LYS A 261 4.24 11.42 8.83
C LYS A 261 3.46 10.28 9.50
N GLY A 262 3.38 10.28 10.83
CA GLY A 262 2.87 9.17 11.62
C GLY A 262 3.89 8.05 11.79
N ILE A 263 3.47 6.97 12.44
CA ILE A 263 4.29 5.80 12.76
C ILE A 263 3.93 4.67 11.78
N PRO A 264 4.89 4.03 11.09
CA PRO A 264 4.57 2.86 10.27
C PRO A 264 3.99 1.78 11.18
N ARG A 265 2.98 1.05 10.68
CA ARG A 265 2.48 -0.16 11.35
C ARG A 265 2.96 -1.43 10.65
N PRO A 266 2.95 -2.59 11.31
CA PRO A 266 3.13 -3.87 10.64
C PRO A 266 2.17 -4.04 9.43
N PRO A 267 2.63 -4.60 8.31
CA PRO A 267 3.94 -5.24 8.12
C PRO A 267 5.04 -4.29 7.62
N LEU A 268 4.91 -2.96 7.68
CA LEU A 268 5.99 -2.06 7.24
C LEU A 268 7.21 -2.05 8.18
N CYS A 269 7.00 -2.50 9.40
CA CYS A 269 7.95 -2.49 10.49
C CYS A 269 7.61 -3.63 11.46
N HIS A 270 8.48 -3.85 12.44
CA HIS A 270 8.22 -4.66 13.61
C HIS A 270 8.49 -3.85 14.89
N TYR A 271 7.80 -4.17 15.98
CA TYR A 271 8.28 -3.84 17.31
C TYR A 271 9.40 -4.84 17.62
N GLY A 272 10.62 -4.37 17.87
CA GLY A 272 11.72 -5.25 18.28
C GLY A 272 11.38 -5.98 19.59
N ASP A 273 12.01 -7.15 19.80
CA ASP A 273 12.03 -7.77 21.11
C ASP A 273 12.73 -6.82 22.08
N SER A 274 12.01 -6.33 23.08
CA SER A 274 12.60 -5.67 24.25
C SER A 274 13.41 -6.67 25.07
#